data_AF-A0A6D0KR17-F1
#
_entry.id   AF-A0A6D0KR17-F1
#
_cell.length_a   1.000
_cell.length_b   1.000
_cell.length_c   1.000
_cell.angle_alpha   90.00
_cell.angle_beta   90.00
_cell.angle_gamma   90.00
#
_symmetry.space_group_name_H-M   'P 1'
#
loop_
_entity.id
_entity.type
_entity.pdbx_description
1 polymer ?
#
loop_
_entity_poly.entity_id
_entity_poly.type
_entity_poly.pdbx_seq_one_letter_code
_entity_poly.pdbx_strand_id
1 'polypeptide(L)'
;MTNTAKILNFGRGNFAEQERNVADLDDGYARLSNMLLEAYSGADLTKRQFKVLLAILRKTYGWNKPMDRITDSQLSEITKLPVK
;
A
#
# COMPACT_ATOMS: atom_id res chain seq x y z
N MET A 1 -16.83 -33.76 -46.62
CA MET A 1 -16.33 -32.42 -46.24
C MET A 1 -15.84 -32.52 -44.80
N THR A 2 -14.53 -32.51 -44.56
CA THR A 2 -13.96 -32.80 -43.24
C THR A 2 -13.46 -31.50 -42.64
N ASN A 3 -14.14 -31.02 -41.58
CA ASN A 3 -13.84 -29.77 -40.90
C ASN A 3 -12.51 -29.88 -40.13
N THR A 4 -11.50 -29.15 -40.58
CA THR A 4 -10.14 -29.09 -40.00
C THR A 4 -9.99 -27.89 -39.07
N ALA A 5 -10.69 -27.90 -37.93
CA ALA A 5 -10.37 -26.97 -36.85
C ALA A 5 -9.20 -27.53 -36.01
N LYS A 6 -8.06 -26.83 -35.96
CA LYS A 6 -6.95 -27.12 -35.04
C LYS A 6 -7.26 -26.50 -33.67
N ILE A 7 -7.40 -27.35 -32.66
CA ILE A 7 -7.52 -26.92 -31.26
C ILE A 7 -6.15 -26.48 -30.78
N LEU A 8 -5.97 -25.17 -30.56
CA LEU A 8 -4.79 -24.62 -29.90
C LEU A 8 -5.00 -24.72 -28.38
N ASN A 9 -4.43 -25.74 -27.78
CA ASN A 9 -4.42 -25.86 -26.33
C ASN A 9 -3.33 -24.92 -25.80
N PHE A 10 -3.72 -23.72 -25.38
CA PHE A 10 -2.85 -22.86 -24.59
C PHE A 10 -2.56 -23.63 -23.31
N GLY A 11 -1.36 -24.21 -23.22
CA GLY A 11 -0.93 -24.90 -22.02
C GLY A 11 -1.25 -23.98 -20.85
N ARG A 12 -1.99 -24.48 -19.85
CA ARG A 12 -2.03 -23.84 -18.54
C ARG A 12 -0.57 -23.76 -18.13
N GLY A 13 0.04 -22.59 -18.37
CA GLY A 13 1.39 -22.31 -17.91
C GLY A 13 1.39 -22.71 -16.45
N ASN A 14 2.40 -23.47 -16.05
CA ASN A 14 2.58 -23.86 -14.67
C ASN A 14 2.39 -22.59 -13.83
N PHE A 15 1.26 -22.49 -13.13
CA PHE A 15 1.07 -21.53 -12.04
C PHE A 15 1.92 -22.07 -10.89
N ALA A 16 3.22 -22.22 -11.13
CA ALA A 16 4.20 -22.43 -10.10
C ALA A 16 4.11 -21.19 -9.22
N GLU A 17 3.42 -21.36 -8.10
CA GLU A 17 3.39 -20.48 -6.94
C GLU A 17 3.63 -19.01 -7.28
N GLN A 18 2.62 -18.36 -7.88
CA GLN A 18 2.56 -16.91 -7.78
C GLN A 18 2.43 -16.61 -6.29
N GLU A 19 3.52 -16.18 -5.67
CA GLU A 19 3.54 -15.74 -4.27
C GLU A 19 2.38 -14.75 -4.10
N ARG A 20 1.38 -15.17 -3.33
CA ARG A 20 0.28 -14.29 -2.96
C ARG A 20 0.85 -13.26 -1.99
N ASN A 21 1.41 -12.18 -2.53
CA ASN A 21 1.79 -10.98 -1.79
C ASN A 21 0.52 -10.22 -1.39
N VAL A 22 -0.33 -10.89 -0.61
CA VAL A 22 -1.48 -10.27 0.04
C VAL A 22 -0.97 -9.75 1.38
N ALA A 23 -1.22 -8.48 1.66
CA ALA A 23 -0.90 -7.93 2.97
C ALA A 23 -1.70 -8.68 4.04
N ASP A 24 -1.00 -9.15 5.06
CA ASP A 24 -1.65 -9.70 6.23
C ASP A 24 -2.37 -8.58 6.98
N LEU A 25 -3.69 -8.72 7.12
CA LEU A 25 -4.53 -7.75 7.81
C LEU A 25 -4.63 -8.02 9.32
N ASP A 26 -4.07 -9.16 9.78
CA ASP A 26 -4.08 -9.54 11.20
C ASP A 26 -3.11 -8.67 12.03
N ASP A 27 -2.06 -8.12 11.42
CA ASP A 27 -1.18 -7.10 12.03
C ASP A 27 -1.78 -5.67 11.97
N GLY A 28 -3.07 -5.59 11.59
CA GLY A 28 -3.83 -4.37 11.56
C GLY A 28 -3.63 -3.53 10.30
N TYR A 29 -4.51 -2.54 10.12
CA TYR A 29 -4.52 -1.66 8.97
C TYR A 29 -5.02 -0.26 9.35
N ALA A 30 -4.60 0.75 8.58
CA ALA A 30 -5.10 2.10 8.74
C ALA A 30 -6.40 2.28 7.95
N ARG A 31 -7.51 2.58 8.64
CA ARG A 31 -8.78 2.94 8.00
C ARG A 31 -8.71 4.38 7.51
N LEU A 32 -8.80 4.56 6.20
CA LEU A 32 -8.86 5.86 5.56
C LEU A 32 -10.22 6.03 4.89
N SER A 33 -10.82 7.21 5.01
CA SER A 33 -12.02 7.54 4.24
C SER A 33 -11.64 7.76 2.77
N ASN A 34 -12.56 7.44 1.87
CA ASN A 34 -12.35 7.66 0.43
C ASN A 34 -12.05 9.14 0.12
N MET A 35 -12.69 10.07 0.83
CA MET A 35 -12.42 11.50 0.73
C MET A 35 -10.94 11.83 0.99
N LEU A 36 -10.33 11.24 2.02
CA LEU A 36 -8.90 11.46 2.32
C LEU A 36 -8.01 10.82 1.25
N LEU A 37 -8.35 9.61 0.80
CA LEU A 37 -7.63 8.93 -0.28
C LEU A 37 -7.64 9.75 -1.58
N GLU A 38 -8.80 10.31 -1.95
CA GLU A 38 -8.94 11.17 -3.13
C GLU A 38 -8.14 12.47 -2.97
N ALA A 39 -8.23 13.13 -1.81
CA ALA A 39 -7.50 14.35 -1.52
C ALA A 39 -5.97 14.16 -1.62
N TYR A 40 -5.45 13.05 -1.10
CA TYR A 40 -4.01 12.74 -1.17
C TYR A 40 -3.57 12.29 -2.57
N SER A 41 -4.46 11.67 -3.33
CA SER A 41 -4.17 11.23 -4.70
C SER A 41 -4.02 12.41 -5.66
N GLY A 42 -4.75 13.51 -5.42
CA GLY A 42 -4.61 14.75 -6.18
C GLY A 42 -3.51 15.71 -5.68
N ALA A 43 -2.81 15.37 -4.59
CA ALA A 43 -1.83 16.26 -4.00
C ALA A 43 -0.44 16.11 -4.63
N ASP A 44 0.15 17.22 -5.04
CA ASP A 44 1.52 17.28 -5.58
C ASP A 44 2.58 17.17 -4.46
N LEU A 45 2.70 15.99 -3.87
CA LEU A 45 3.66 15.71 -2.80
C LEU A 45 4.98 15.17 -3.35
N THR A 46 6.09 15.73 -2.88
CA THR A 46 7.40 15.13 -3.09
C THR A 46 7.52 13.78 -2.38
N LYS A 47 8.43 12.93 -2.83
CA LYS A 47 8.69 11.61 -2.21
C LYS A 47 8.93 11.69 -0.69
N ARG A 48 9.58 12.75 -0.21
CA ARG A 48 9.83 12.95 1.23
C ARG A 48 8.56 13.32 1.99
N GLN A 49 7.76 14.24 1.46
CA GLN A 49 6.47 14.63 2.06
C GLN A 49 5.51 13.44 2.12
N PHE A 50 5.46 12.63 1.05
CA PHE A 50 4.62 11.44 1.02
C PHE A 50 5.01 10.40 2.09
N LYS A 51 6.31 10.19 2.33
CA LYS A 51 6.78 9.34 3.44
C LYS A 51 6.28 9.85 4.79
N VAL A 52 6.40 11.16 5.03
CA VAL A 52 5.94 11.78 6.29
C VAL A 52 4.42 11.66 6.44
N LEU A 53 3.66 11.87 5.36
CA LEU A 53 2.21 11.65 5.34
C LEU A 53 1.87 10.21 5.78
N LEU A 54 2.48 9.20 5.17
CA LEU A 54 2.26 7.79 5.54
C LEU A 54 2.60 7.51 7.01
N ALA A 55 3.67 8.11 7.54
CA ALA A 55 4.03 7.95 8.94
C ALA A 55 2.98 8.56 9.88
N ILE A 56 2.42 9.72 9.53
CA ILE A 56 1.33 10.35 10.29
C ILE A 56 0.08 9.46 10.25
N LEU A 57 -0.30 8.95 9.07
CA LEU A 57 -1.46 8.06 8.92
C LEU A 57 -1.28 6.78 9.75
N ARG A 58 -0.07 6.19 9.75
CA ARG A 58 0.25 5.00 10.53
C ARG A 58 0.17 5.25 12.05
N LYS A 59 0.54 6.44 12.53
CA LYS A 59 0.54 6.78 13.96
C LYS A 59 -0.81 7.28 14.48
N THR A 60 -1.65 7.82 13.60
CA THR A 60 -3.01 8.27 13.93
C THR A 60 -4.05 7.19 13.62
N TYR A 61 -4.48 7.10 12.35
CA TYR A 61 -5.49 6.16 11.89
C TYR A 61 -5.10 4.69 12.06
N GLY A 62 -3.81 4.36 11.96
CA GLY A 62 -3.30 3.02 12.23
C GLY A 62 -3.47 2.56 13.69
N TRP A 63 -3.74 3.48 14.62
CA TRP A 63 -4.06 3.19 16.02
C TRP A 63 -5.51 3.57 16.39
N ASN A 64 -6.34 3.92 15.40
CA ASN A 64 -7.69 4.46 15.58
C ASN A 64 -7.74 5.68 16.55
N LYS A 65 -6.71 6.55 16.50
CA LYS A 65 -6.68 7.79 17.29
C LYS A 65 -6.99 9.00 16.40
N PRO A 66 -7.83 9.95 16.85
CA PRO A 66 -8.13 11.17 16.09
C PRO A 66 -6.94 12.12 16.02
N MET A 67 -6.04 12.07 17.00
CA MET A 67 -4.82 12.86 17.08
C MET A 67 -3.76 12.07 17.82
N ASP A 68 -2.49 12.24 17.44
CA ASP A 68 -1.35 11.68 18.17
C ASP A 68 -0.23 12.72 18.26
N ARG A 69 0.56 12.65 19.33
CA ARG A 69 1.77 13.47 19.48
C ARG A 69 2.96 12.65 19.00
N ILE A 70 3.52 13.04 17.87
CA ILE A 70 4.60 12.30 17.19
C ILE A 70 5.90 13.10 17.31
N THR A 71 6.98 12.47 17.76
CA THR A 71 8.30 13.10 17.86
C THR A 71 9.09 12.98 16.55
N ASP A 72 10.06 13.87 16.34
CA ASP A 72 10.93 13.84 15.15
C ASP A 72 11.73 12.53 15.04
N SER A 73 12.13 11.97 16.19
CA SER A 73 12.79 10.65 16.25
C SER A 73 11.89 9.53 15.73
N GLN A 74 10.61 9.52 16.10
CA GLN A 74 9.63 8.53 15.64
C GLN A 74 9.33 8.69 14.15
N LEU A 75 9.20 9.94 13.67
CA LEU A 75 9.03 10.20 12.24
C LEU A 75 10.24 9.73 11.44
N SER A 76 11.45 10.03 11.91
CA SER A 76 12.69 9.55 11.30
C SER A 76 12.76 8.03 11.24
N GLU A 77 12.41 7.35 12.33
CA GLU A 77 12.44 5.89 12.42
C GLU A 77 11.51 5.23 11.38
N ILE A 78 10.30 5.76 11.20
CA ILE A 78 9.31 5.23 10.26
C ILE A 78 9.67 5.60 8.81
N THR A 79 10.03 6.86 8.57
CA THR A 79 10.25 7.38 7.20
C THR A 79 11.64 7.06 6.65
N LYS A 80 12.57 6.63 7.50
CA LYS A 80 14.00 6.44 7.20
C LYS A 80 14.65 7.71 6.65
N LEU A 81 14.18 8.87 7.13
CA LEU A 81 14.77 10.17 6.81
C LEU A 81 15.72 10.58 7.96
N PRO A 82 16.81 11.31 7.69
CA PRO A 82 17.71 11.76 8.74
C PRO A 82 16.99 12.75 9.67
N VAL A 83 17.21 12.62 10.97
CA VAL A 83 16.88 13.66 11.96
C VAL A 83 17.81 14.85 11.72
N LYS A 84 17.24 16.06 11.79
CA LYS A 84 18.00 17.31 11.65
C LYS A 84 18.44 17.84 13.01
#